data_AF-A0A328EHD9-F1
#
_entry.id   AF-A0A328EHD9-F1
#
_cell.length_a   1.000
_cell.length_b   1.000
_cell.length_c   1.000
_cell.angle_alpha   90.00
_cell.angle_beta   90.00
_cell.angle_gamma   90.00
#
_symmetry.space_group_name_H-M   'P 1'
#
loop_
_entity.id
_entity.type
_entity.pdbx_description
1 polymer ?
#
loop_
_entity_poly.entity_id
_entity_poly.type
_entity_poly.pdbx_seq_one_letter_code
_entity_poly.pdbx_strand_id
1 'polypeptide(L)'
;MTEKELIITHDTEGFTADDYLHIPSYATAMEEYGEANLPEKIVYNNTPILDQGSEGACSVFGITKAENEADWFDSKTILDAMKIRKEAIAKGIIPDGGKNGWSMSGALKLMKDLGYIQGYYFCNTAADVRLALSKKHMCYTGARYIRWHQTGVSHMLTPDKDANAGHLFALTGIDNEKYHHPNSWTEGWGDKGFFYTPFGLQKWLYSIVAIIDKKNASPEVVIDSADSEKMVQMNIRNGKLPNESLIKLHAVLMVMRAFYNEFDNDRAIQKALQLGIVRSVNGPLTKRRFLKMIFVAMNGRTSREELIPDLAMEQGIIKNKVGLDEPVKRYHASLMIARGLRFSGRIE
;
A
#
# COMPACT_ATOMS: atom_id res chain seq x y z
N MET A 1 33.71 5.63 7.78
CA MET A 1 33.01 5.71 6.49
C MET A 1 31.59 5.24 6.73
N THR A 2 30.67 6.19 6.84
CA THR A 2 29.25 5.94 7.11
C THR A 2 28.49 6.12 5.82
N GLU A 3 27.92 5.04 5.29
CA GLU A 3 26.89 5.10 4.25
C GLU A 3 25.72 5.91 4.81
N LYS A 4 25.48 7.09 4.23
CA LYS A 4 24.24 7.83 4.42
C LYS A 4 23.18 7.17 3.56
N GLU A 5 22.11 6.67 4.17
CA GLU A 5 20.86 6.35 3.50
C GLU A 5 20.42 7.56 2.66
N LEU A 6 20.38 7.35 1.34
CA LEU A 6 19.87 8.33 0.39
C LEU A 6 18.34 8.18 0.32
N ILE A 7 17.62 8.85 1.23
CA ILE A 7 16.17 8.98 1.13
C ILE A 7 15.88 10.05 0.06
N ILE A 8 15.62 9.61 -1.17
CA ILE A 8 15.08 10.49 -2.21
C ILE A 8 13.59 10.67 -1.92
N THR A 9 13.23 11.69 -1.14
CA THR A 9 11.86 12.20 -1.06
C THR A 9 11.73 13.31 -2.10
N HIS A 10 11.00 13.03 -3.17
CA HIS A 10 10.61 14.04 -4.16
C HIS A 10 9.09 14.07 -4.24
N ASP A 11 8.45 14.53 -3.17
CA ASP A 11 7.09 15.03 -3.22
C ASP A 11 7.02 16.30 -2.36
N THR A 12 6.53 17.37 -2.98
CA THR A 12 6.59 18.79 -2.60
C THR A 12 5.87 19.15 -1.28
N GLU A 13 6.25 20.30 -0.72
CA GLU A 13 5.57 20.99 0.39
C GLU A 13 4.05 21.11 0.13
N GLY A 14 3.25 20.66 1.10
CA GLY A 14 1.79 20.73 1.07
C GLY A 14 1.06 19.42 1.41
N PHE A 15 1.76 18.28 1.42
CA PHE A 15 1.22 16.99 1.83
C PHE A 15 1.85 16.48 3.12
N THR A 16 1.03 15.93 3.99
CA THR A 16 1.48 15.37 5.27
C THR A 16 1.76 13.88 5.11
N ALA A 17 2.58 13.30 5.99
CA ALA A 17 2.75 11.86 6.04
C ALA A 17 1.40 11.11 6.16
N ASP A 18 0.37 11.77 6.72
CA ASP A 18 -1.00 11.26 6.96
C ASP A 18 -1.76 10.95 5.66
N ASP A 19 -1.35 11.53 4.53
CA ASP A 19 -1.93 11.24 3.20
C ASP A 19 -1.39 9.94 2.57
N TYR A 20 -0.20 9.48 3.00
CA TYR A 20 0.43 8.21 2.58
C TYR A 20 -0.03 7.00 3.40
N LEU A 21 -0.94 7.22 4.36
CA LEU A 21 -0.98 6.46 5.61
C LEU A 21 -2.16 5.50 5.75
N HIS A 22 -2.90 5.29 4.68
CA HIS A 22 -4.29 4.88 4.81
C HIS A 22 -4.71 3.63 4.06
N ILE A 23 -3.80 2.65 3.90
CA ILE A 23 -4.13 1.43 3.15
C ILE A 23 -3.40 0.18 3.70
N PRO A 24 -4.11 -0.97 3.82
CA PRO A 24 -3.52 -2.28 4.08
C PRO A 24 -2.25 -2.56 3.28
N SER A 25 -1.21 -3.01 3.96
CA SER A 25 0.06 -3.36 3.33
C SER A 25 -0.01 -4.73 2.64
N TYR A 26 0.89 -4.91 1.67
CA TYR A 26 1.34 -6.15 1.02
C TYR A 26 1.14 -7.47 1.80
N ALA A 27 1.36 -7.52 3.13
CA ALA A 27 1.23 -8.79 3.87
C ALA A 27 -0.22 -9.24 4.08
N THR A 28 -1.19 -8.33 4.12
CA THR A 28 -2.62 -8.72 4.19
C THR A 28 -3.05 -9.44 2.91
N ALA A 29 -2.51 -9.03 1.76
CA ALA A 29 -2.77 -9.68 0.48
C ALA A 29 -1.94 -10.97 0.28
N MET A 30 -0.71 -11.03 0.78
CA MET A 30 0.17 -12.20 0.64
C MET A 30 -0.20 -13.36 1.56
N GLU A 31 -0.66 -13.11 2.79
CA GLU A 31 -1.04 -14.16 3.73
C GLU A 31 -2.31 -14.94 3.32
N GLU A 32 -3.09 -14.40 2.39
CA GLU A 32 -4.39 -14.97 1.96
C GLU A 32 -4.26 -15.95 0.78
N TYR A 33 -3.18 -15.90 -0.01
CA TYR A 33 -2.99 -16.79 -1.18
C TYR A 33 -1.51 -17.13 -1.36
N GLY A 34 -1.16 -18.40 -1.19
CA GLY A 34 0.21 -18.89 -1.34
C GLY A 34 0.80 -18.59 -2.71
N GLU A 35 2.10 -18.33 -2.77
CA GLU A 35 2.89 -18.00 -3.98
C GLU A 35 2.89 -19.09 -5.07
N ALA A 36 2.24 -20.24 -4.86
CA ALA A 36 2.34 -21.38 -5.75
C ALA A 36 1.43 -21.22 -7.00
N ASN A 37 2.07 -21.11 -8.17
CA ASN A 37 1.51 -21.16 -9.54
C ASN A 37 0.85 -19.89 -10.09
N LEU A 38 1.46 -18.71 -9.89
CA LEU A 38 1.05 -17.52 -10.64
C LEU A 38 1.49 -17.60 -12.12
N PRO A 39 0.62 -17.29 -13.10
CA PRO A 39 0.99 -17.28 -14.52
C PRO A 39 2.19 -16.37 -14.79
N GLU A 40 3.08 -16.78 -15.72
CA GLU A 40 4.20 -15.94 -16.15
C GLU A 40 3.77 -14.68 -16.89
N LYS A 41 2.61 -14.76 -17.54
CA LYS A 41 2.00 -13.68 -18.31
C LYS A 41 0.61 -13.38 -17.79
N ILE A 42 0.40 -12.13 -17.38
CA ILE A 42 -0.89 -11.58 -17.00
C ILE A 42 -0.97 -10.19 -17.63
N VAL A 43 -1.85 -9.98 -18.61
CA VAL A 43 -1.99 -8.68 -19.29
C VAL A 43 -3.46 -8.35 -19.45
N TYR A 44 -3.84 -7.17 -18.99
CA TYR A 44 -5.18 -6.61 -19.11
C TYR A 44 -5.19 -5.41 -20.05
N ASN A 45 -6.13 -5.43 -20.98
CA ASN A 45 -6.40 -4.35 -21.91
C ASN A 45 -7.87 -4.41 -22.34
N ASN A 46 -8.76 -4.39 -21.35
CA ASN A 46 -10.18 -4.54 -21.57
C ASN A 46 -10.88 -3.22 -21.84
N THR A 47 -10.26 -2.10 -21.44
CA THR A 47 -10.80 -0.76 -21.57
C THR A 47 -9.99 0.05 -22.58
N PRO A 48 -10.55 1.12 -23.18
CA PRO A 48 -9.83 1.93 -24.15
C PRO A 48 -8.53 2.54 -23.60
N ILE A 49 -7.58 2.83 -24.49
CA ILE A 49 -6.46 3.71 -24.16
C ILE A 49 -6.99 5.14 -24.02
N LEU A 50 -6.64 5.79 -22.91
CA LEU A 50 -7.11 7.14 -22.63
C LEU A 50 -6.29 8.19 -23.39
N ASP A 51 -6.84 9.39 -23.52
CA ASP A 51 -6.16 10.52 -24.13
C ASP A 51 -6.28 11.77 -23.25
N GLN A 52 -5.17 12.17 -22.62
CA GLN A 52 -5.11 13.38 -21.81
C GLN A 52 -4.98 14.66 -22.66
N GLY A 53 -4.76 14.53 -23.97
CA GLY A 53 -4.48 15.64 -24.86
C GLY A 53 -3.25 16.44 -24.42
N SER A 54 -3.36 17.76 -24.49
CA SER A 54 -2.30 18.68 -24.06
C SER A 54 -2.39 19.08 -22.58
N GLU A 55 -3.25 18.42 -21.80
CA GLU A 55 -3.40 18.70 -20.38
C GLU A 55 -2.32 17.99 -19.57
N GLY A 56 -1.76 18.64 -18.55
CA GLY A 56 -0.88 18.02 -17.55
C GLY A 56 -1.64 17.09 -16.60
N ALA A 57 -2.40 16.13 -17.13
CA ALA A 57 -3.43 15.36 -16.44
C ALA A 57 -3.06 13.88 -16.18
N CYS A 58 -1.81 13.49 -16.48
CA CYS A 58 -1.34 12.10 -16.40
C CYS A 58 -1.61 11.44 -15.04
N SER A 59 -1.59 12.21 -13.95
CA SER A 59 -1.88 11.73 -12.61
C SER A 59 -3.30 11.16 -12.46
N VAL A 60 -4.31 11.86 -12.96
CA VAL A 60 -5.70 11.40 -12.93
C VAL A 60 -5.94 10.34 -14.00
N PHE A 61 -5.32 10.49 -15.17
CA PHE A 61 -5.48 9.56 -16.29
C PHE A 61 -4.90 8.18 -16.01
N GLY A 62 -3.67 8.12 -15.48
CA GLY A 62 -3.02 6.85 -15.16
C GLY A 62 -3.80 6.05 -14.12
N ILE A 63 -4.22 6.68 -13.02
CA ILE A 63 -5.01 5.97 -11.99
C ILE A 63 -6.42 5.63 -12.48
N THR A 64 -7.04 6.47 -13.30
CA THR A 64 -8.36 6.17 -13.89
C THR A 64 -8.27 4.99 -14.85
N LYS A 65 -7.20 4.86 -15.64
CA LYS A 65 -6.99 3.69 -16.50
C LYS A 65 -6.82 2.42 -15.66
N ALA A 66 -6.04 2.47 -14.59
CA ALA A 66 -5.88 1.34 -13.68
C ALA A 66 -7.25 0.94 -13.07
N GLU A 67 -8.05 1.91 -12.64
CA GLU A 67 -9.36 1.65 -12.04
C GLU A 67 -10.37 1.09 -13.05
N ASN A 68 -10.43 1.66 -14.26
CA ASN A 68 -11.31 1.15 -15.32
C ASN A 68 -10.98 -0.31 -15.70
N GLU A 69 -9.70 -0.68 -15.73
CA GLU A 69 -9.29 -2.08 -15.96
C GLU A 69 -9.64 -2.99 -14.77
N ALA A 70 -9.59 -2.49 -13.53
CA ALA A 70 -9.98 -3.24 -12.34
C ALA A 70 -11.51 -3.47 -12.31
N ASP A 71 -12.32 -2.42 -12.48
CA ASP A 71 -13.78 -2.47 -12.43
C ASP A 71 -14.39 -3.23 -13.63
N TRP A 72 -13.63 -3.42 -14.71
CA TRP A 72 -14.06 -4.22 -15.87
C TRP A 72 -14.51 -5.64 -15.47
N PHE A 73 -13.92 -6.20 -14.43
CA PHE A 73 -14.27 -7.54 -13.96
C PHE A 73 -15.59 -7.59 -13.17
N ASP A 74 -16.08 -6.44 -12.74
CA ASP A 74 -17.27 -6.32 -11.89
C ASP A 74 -18.41 -5.63 -12.64
N SER A 75 -18.39 -4.30 -12.69
CA SER A 75 -19.51 -3.51 -13.24
C SER A 75 -19.29 -3.00 -14.65
N LYS A 76 -18.04 -2.97 -15.12
CA LYS A 76 -17.66 -2.39 -16.42
C LYS A 76 -18.04 -0.92 -16.53
N THR A 77 -18.06 -0.21 -15.41
CA THR A 77 -18.24 1.23 -15.38
C THR A 77 -16.95 1.86 -15.88
N ILE A 78 -17.06 2.72 -16.90
CA ILE A 78 -15.93 3.48 -17.40
C ILE A 78 -15.98 4.88 -16.78
N LEU A 79 -15.02 5.17 -15.91
CA LEU A 79 -14.79 6.48 -15.36
C LEU A 79 -14.19 7.42 -16.41
N ASP A 80 -14.69 8.65 -16.44
CA ASP A 80 -14.17 9.73 -17.29
C ASP A 80 -13.10 10.52 -16.52
N ALA A 81 -11.84 10.25 -16.85
CA ALA A 81 -10.67 10.87 -16.22
C ALA A 81 -10.68 12.41 -16.37
N MET A 82 -11.15 12.93 -17.50
CA MET A 82 -11.16 14.38 -17.74
C MET A 82 -12.27 15.06 -16.92
N LYS A 83 -13.43 14.41 -16.79
CA LYS A 83 -14.49 14.88 -15.90
C LYS A 83 -14.02 14.91 -14.45
N ILE A 84 -13.41 13.83 -13.95
CA ILE A 84 -12.86 13.76 -12.59
C ILE A 84 -11.86 14.89 -12.35
N ARG A 85 -10.93 15.10 -13.30
CA ARG A 85 -9.94 16.20 -13.20
C ARG A 85 -10.61 17.57 -13.15
N LYS A 86 -11.56 17.85 -14.05
CA LYS A 86 -12.26 19.15 -14.11
C LYS A 86 -13.02 19.44 -12.82
N GLU A 87 -13.70 18.44 -12.26
CA GLU A 87 -14.39 18.59 -10.99
C GLU A 87 -13.44 18.81 -9.82
N ALA A 88 -12.30 18.11 -9.78
CA ALA A 88 -11.29 18.28 -8.75
C ALA A 88 -10.62 19.67 -8.82
N ILE A 89 -10.39 20.20 -10.02
CA ILE A 89 -9.94 21.59 -10.23
C ILE A 89 -11.00 22.58 -9.75
N ALA A 90 -12.27 22.39 -10.13
CA ALA A 90 -13.36 23.28 -9.72
C ALA A 90 -13.56 23.32 -8.20
N LYS A 91 -13.26 22.22 -7.51
CA LYS A 91 -13.28 22.12 -6.04
C LYS A 91 -12.00 22.62 -5.36
N GLY A 92 -11.00 23.07 -6.13
CA GLY A 92 -9.71 23.52 -5.60
C GLY A 92 -8.82 22.41 -5.03
N ILE A 93 -9.16 21.14 -5.28
CA ILE A 93 -8.38 19.97 -4.81
C ILE A 93 -7.10 19.85 -5.63
N ILE A 94 -7.19 20.05 -6.95
CA ILE A 94 -6.04 20.18 -7.84
C ILE A 94 -5.70 21.68 -7.91
N PRO A 95 -4.55 22.12 -7.37
CA PRO A 95 -4.20 23.54 -7.33
C PRO A 95 -3.82 24.08 -8.72
N ASP A 96 -3.68 25.40 -8.81
CA ASP A 96 -3.19 26.14 -10.00
C ASP A 96 -3.96 25.85 -11.30
N GLY A 97 -5.23 25.46 -11.19
CA GLY A 97 -6.03 25.04 -12.34
C GLY A 97 -5.49 23.79 -13.03
N GLY A 98 -4.67 22.98 -12.35
CA GLY A 98 -4.05 21.77 -12.88
C GLY A 98 -2.97 22.01 -13.94
N LYS A 99 -2.41 23.22 -14.03
CA LYS A 99 -1.39 23.58 -15.02
C LYS A 99 -0.01 22.97 -14.74
N ASN A 100 0.31 22.70 -13.48
CA ASN A 100 1.64 22.28 -13.03
C ASN A 100 1.77 20.76 -12.83
N GLY A 101 0.91 19.97 -13.46
CA GLY A 101 0.78 18.55 -13.14
C GLY A 101 0.22 18.34 -11.73
N TRP A 102 0.22 17.09 -11.27
CA TRP A 102 -0.21 16.77 -9.90
C TRP A 102 0.49 15.51 -9.40
N SER A 103 0.64 15.38 -8.08
CA SER A 103 1.39 14.27 -7.49
C SER A 103 0.62 12.94 -7.61
N MET A 104 1.39 11.84 -7.59
CA MET A 104 0.83 10.48 -7.55
C MET A 104 -0.02 10.26 -6.30
N SER A 105 0.47 10.73 -5.14
CA SER A 105 -0.22 10.67 -3.85
C SER A 105 -1.53 11.48 -3.85
N GLY A 106 -1.52 12.68 -4.43
CA GLY A 106 -2.72 13.51 -4.59
C GLY A 106 -3.81 12.81 -5.41
N ALA A 107 -3.42 12.18 -6.53
CA ALA A 107 -4.34 11.41 -7.36
C ALA A 107 -4.92 10.19 -6.64
N LEU A 108 -4.09 9.44 -5.92
CA LEU A 108 -4.54 8.30 -5.11
C LEU A 108 -5.53 8.73 -4.02
N LYS A 109 -5.23 9.82 -3.31
CA LYS A 109 -6.14 10.39 -2.31
C LYS A 109 -7.47 10.81 -2.93
N LEU A 110 -7.45 11.50 -4.07
CA LEU A 110 -8.68 11.90 -4.77
C LEU A 110 -9.56 10.70 -5.10
N MET A 111 -8.97 9.66 -5.71
CA MET A 111 -9.74 8.47 -6.12
C MET A 111 -10.32 7.75 -4.90
N LYS A 112 -9.61 7.74 -3.77
CA LYS A 112 -10.11 7.20 -2.50
C LYS A 112 -11.25 8.04 -1.92
N ASP A 113 -11.07 9.36 -1.85
CA ASP A 113 -12.07 10.28 -1.30
C ASP A 113 -13.36 10.31 -2.13
N LEU A 114 -13.26 10.13 -3.45
CA LEU A 114 -14.40 9.97 -4.35
C LEU A 114 -15.03 8.58 -4.27
N GLY A 115 -14.40 7.63 -3.56
CA GLY A 115 -14.89 6.27 -3.37
C GLY A 115 -14.80 5.38 -4.60
N TYR A 116 -13.91 5.70 -5.54
CA TYR A 116 -13.59 4.83 -6.68
C TYR A 116 -12.70 3.68 -6.21
N ILE A 117 -11.60 4.00 -5.52
CA ILE A 117 -10.75 2.98 -4.88
C ILE A 117 -11.04 2.89 -3.37
N GLN A 118 -10.90 1.70 -2.80
CA GLN A 118 -10.84 1.52 -1.34
C GLN A 118 -9.47 1.91 -0.80
N GLY A 119 -8.42 1.66 -1.59
CA GLY A 119 -7.03 1.96 -1.25
C GLY A 119 -6.03 1.50 -2.31
N TYR A 120 -4.75 1.48 -1.96
CA TYR A 120 -3.62 0.97 -2.72
C TYR A 120 -2.49 0.40 -1.82
N TYR A 121 -1.75 -0.62 -2.24
CA TYR A 121 -0.57 -1.11 -1.52
C TYR A 121 0.67 -1.12 -2.39
N PHE A 122 1.84 -0.98 -1.77
CA PHE A 122 3.10 -0.93 -2.50
C PHE A 122 3.51 -2.31 -3.03
N CYS A 123 3.96 -2.33 -4.28
CA CYS A 123 4.62 -3.45 -4.93
C CYS A 123 6.10 -3.11 -5.10
N ASN A 124 6.97 -3.79 -4.37
CA ASN A 124 8.41 -3.55 -4.37
C ASN A 124 9.15 -4.43 -5.38
N THR A 125 8.57 -5.59 -5.73
CA THR A 125 9.18 -6.55 -6.64
C THR A 125 8.24 -6.90 -7.80
N ALA A 126 8.80 -7.52 -8.84
CA ALA A 126 8.02 -8.07 -9.95
C ALA A 126 7.03 -9.16 -9.49
N ALA A 127 7.39 -9.92 -8.44
CA ALA A 127 6.49 -10.91 -7.84
C ALA A 127 5.29 -10.22 -7.17
N ASP A 128 5.50 -9.09 -6.48
CA ASP A 128 4.42 -8.30 -5.87
C ASP A 128 3.42 -7.81 -6.93
N VAL A 129 3.94 -7.31 -8.05
CA VAL A 129 3.14 -6.85 -9.19
C VAL A 129 2.38 -8.03 -9.80
N ARG A 130 3.03 -9.18 -10.00
CA ARG A 130 2.40 -10.39 -10.54
C ARG A 130 1.25 -10.87 -9.66
N LEU A 131 1.48 -10.90 -8.35
CA LEU A 131 0.44 -11.25 -7.39
C LEU A 131 -0.73 -10.27 -7.45
N ALA A 132 -0.46 -8.96 -7.45
CA ALA A 132 -1.50 -7.94 -7.57
C ALA A 132 -2.35 -8.16 -8.84
N LEU A 133 -1.71 -8.30 -10.00
CA LEU A 133 -2.39 -8.51 -11.27
C LEU A 133 -3.17 -9.83 -11.29
N SER A 134 -2.68 -10.91 -10.67
CA SER A 134 -3.42 -12.18 -10.57
C SER A 134 -4.73 -12.05 -9.80
N LYS A 135 -4.81 -11.07 -8.90
CA LYS A 135 -6.00 -10.70 -8.14
C LYS A 135 -6.82 -9.60 -8.81
N LYS A 136 -6.48 -9.23 -10.05
CA LYS A 136 -7.09 -8.12 -10.79
C LYS A 136 -6.92 -6.76 -10.09
N HIS A 137 -5.95 -6.65 -9.20
CA HIS A 137 -5.52 -5.36 -8.64
C HIS A 137 -4.56 -4.73 -9.64
N MET A 138 -5.05 -3.75 -10.40
CA MET A 138 -4.22 -3.03 -11.35
C MET A 138 -3.18 -2.20 -10.61
N CYS A 139 -2.04 -1.95 -11.25
CA CYS A 139 -0.99 -1.15 -10.66
C CYS A 139 -0.95 0.25 -11.27
N TYR A 140 -0.34 1.18 -10.54
CA TYR A 140 -0.19 2.58 -10.88
C TYR A 140 1.19 3.05 -10.44
N THR A 141 1.86 3.84 -11.28
CA THR A 141 3.23 4.32 -11.04
C THR A 141 3.54 5.52 -11.93
N GLY A 142 4.82 5.89 -12.02
CA GLY A 142 5.30 6.91 -12.94
C GLY A 142 6.81 6.91 -13.07
N ALA A 143 7.35 7.91 -13.77
CA ALA A 143 8.78 8.12 -13.93
C ALA A 143 9.10 9.58 -14.31
N ARG A 144 10.32 10.06 -14.00
CA ARG A 144 10.74 11.46 -14.21
C ARG A 144 11.81 11.67 -15.29
N TYR A 145 12.80 10.80 -15.29
CA TYR A 145 14.01 10.98 -16.09
C TYR A 145 13.93 10.13 -17.35
N ILE A 146 12.90 10.40 -18.17
CA ILE A 146 12.52 9.55 -19.31
C ILE A 146 12.44 10.37 -20.59
N ARG A 147 13.02 9.84 -21.67
CA ARG A 147 12.81 10.32 -23.04
C ARG A 147 11.52 9.74 -23.60
N TRP A 148 10.40 10.43 -23.36
CA TRP A 148 9.08 9.95 -23.76
C TRP A 148 8.91 9.77 -25.27
N HIS A 149 9.48 10.64 -26.09
CA HIS A 149 9.42 10.47 -27.54
C HIS A 149 10.10 9.17 -28.00
N GLN A 150 11.33 8.93 -27.53
CA GLN A 150 12.08 7.70 -27.82
C GLN A 150 11.40 6.46 -27.21
N THR A 151 10.75 6.60 -26.05
CA THR A 151 9.94 5.54 -25.45
C THR A 151 8.76 5.17 -26.35
N GLY A 152 8.10 6.17 -26.96
CA GLY A 152 7.02 5.93 -27.93
C GLY A 152 7.51 5.21 -29.20
N VAL A 153 8.67 5.59 -29.71
CA VAL A 153 9.25 4.97 -30.92
C VAL A 153 9.76 3.55 -30.68
N SER A 154 10.45 3.32 -29.56
CA SER A 154 11.04 2.01 -29.23
C SER A 154 10.07 1.06 -28.51
N HIS A 155 8.95 1.60 -28.03
CA HIS A 155 7.98 0.95 -27.14
C HIS A 155 8.55 0.53 -25.78
N MET A 156 9.83 0.82 -25.50
CA MET A 156 10.52 0.47 -24.27
C MET A 156 10.85 1.73 -23.50
N LEU A 157 10.69 1.69 -22.16
CA LEU A 157 11.08 2.79 -21.28
C LEU A 157 12.52 3.17 -21.59
N THR A 158 12.74 4.44 -21.95
CA THR A 158 14.04 4.97 -22.35
C THR A 158 14.50 6.01 -21.32
N PRO A 159 15.23 5.59 -20.27
CA PRO A 159 15.72 6.53 -19.27
C PRO A 159 16.80 7.45 -19.81
N ASP A 160 16.77 8.68 -19.36
CA ASP A 160 17.81 9.66 -19.56
C ASP A 160 17.84 10.62 -18.37
N LYS A 161 18.96 10.65 -17.66
CA LYS A 161 19.19 11.53 -16.51
C LYS A 161 19.08 13.02 -16.86
N ASP A 162 19.28 13.38 -18.12
CA ASP A 162 19.21 14.75 -18.59
C ASP A 162 17.80 15.14 -19.07
N ALA A 163 16.89 14.16 -19.21
CA ALA A 163 15.48 14.42 -19.46
C ALA A 163 14.78 14.77 -18.14
N ASN A 164 14.05 15.89 -18.05
CA ASN A 164 13.33 16.27 -16.84
C ASN A 164 11.83 16.39 -17.12
N ALA A 165 11.16 15.24 -17.30
CA ALA A 165 9.74 15.16 -17.67
C ALA A 165 9.02 14.05 -16.89
N GLY A 166 8.37 14.44 -15.78
CA GLY A 166 7.52 13.57 -14.98
C GLY A 166 6.27 13.11 -15.73
N HIS A 167 5.97 11.82 -15.64
CA HIS A 167 4.75 11.23 -16.18
C HIS A 167 4.25 10.09 -15.29
N LEU A 168 2.94 9.98 -15.12
CA LEU A 168 2.28 8.95 -14.33
C LEU A 168 1.36 8.11 -15.24
N PHE A 169 1.32 6.80 -15.01
CA PHE A 169 0.66 5.85 -15.91
C PHE A 169 0.26 4.58 -15.16
N ALA A 170 -0.70 3.84 -15.72
CA ALA A 170 -1.08 2.55 -15.17
C ALA A 170 -0.04 1.47 -15.50
N LEU A 171 -0.13 0.36 -14.79
CA LEU A 171 0.56 -0.89 -15.06
C LEU A 171 -0.51 -1.99 -15.03
N THR A 172 -0.85 -2.49 -16.21
CA THR A 172 -1.98 -3.42 -16.41
C THR A 172 -1.52 -4.80 -16.86
N GLY A 173 -0.22 -5.01 -16.96
CA GLY A 173 0.31 -6.32 -17.27
C GLY A 173 1.75 -6.55 -16.87
N ILE A 174 2.09 -7.83 -16.82
CA ILE A 174 3.42 -8.37 -16.65
C ILE A 174 3.55 -9.55 -17.59
N ASP A 175 4.60 -9.58 -18.39
CA ASP A 175 4.86 -10.64 -19.36
C ASP A 175 6.36 -10.80 -19.49
N ASN A 176 6.88 -12.02 -19.32
CA ASN A 176 8.31 -12.28 -19.24
C ASN A 176 8.98 -11.37 -18.17
N GLU A 177 10.09 -10.73 -18.52
CA GLU A 177 10.84 -9.82 -17.66
C GLU A 177 10.48 -8.34 -17.85
N LYS A 178 9.21 -8.02 -18.16
CA LYS A 178 8.76 -6.63 -18.37
C LYS A 178 7.36 -6.34 -17.85
N TYR A 179 7.16 -5.09 -17.47
CA TYR A 179 5.86 -4.49 -17.14
C TYR A 179 5.21 -3.87 -18.38
N HIS A 180 3.88 -3.93 -18.45
CA HIS A 180 3.06 -3.37 -19.52
C HIS A 180 2.32 -2.15 -19.00
N HIS A 181 2.52 -1.01 -19.67
CA HIS A 181 1.96 0.28 -19.28
C HIS A 181 1.09 0.84 -20.41
N PRO A 182 -0.23 0.90 -20.24
CA PRO A 182 -1.04 1.73 -21.13
C PRO A 182 -0.74 3.19 -20.82
N ASN A 183 -0.39 3.94 -21.85
CA ASN A 183 -0.19 5.37 -21.76
C ASN A 183 -1.54 6.10 -21.88
N SER A 184 -1.50 7.43 -21.78
CA SER A 184 -2.64 8.33 -21.89
C SER A 184 -2.52 9.28 -23.08
N TRP A 185 -1.91 8.83 -24.19
CA TRP A 185 -1.68 9.60 -25.42
C TRP A 185 -2.25 8.92 -26.66
N THR A 186 -3.45 8.36 -26.57
CA THR A 186 -4.15 7.60 -27.63
C THR A 186 -3.50 6.27 -27.99
N GLU A 187 -4.23 5.44 -28.74
CA GLU A 187 -3.73 4.20 -29.31
C GLU A 187 -2.67 4.42 -30.42
N GLY A 188 -2.59 5.62 -30.99
CA GLY A 188 -1.61 5.93 -32.04
C GLY A 188 -0.18 6.10 -31.53
N TRP A 189 0.02 6.24 -30.22
CA TRP A 189 1.32 6.41 -29.60
C TRP A 189 1.86 5.06 -29.09
N GLY A 190 3.17 4.83 -29.19
CA GLY A 190 3.76 3.60 -28.66
C GLY A 190 3.35 2.37 -29.45
N ASP A 191 3.23 1.24 -28.76
CA ASP A 191 2.68 0.00 -29.30
C ASP A 191 1.17 -0.05 -29.01
N LYS A 192 0.38 0.53 -29.92
CA LYS A 192 -1.09 0.63 -29.76
C LYS A 192 -1.51 1.29 -28.43
N GLY A 193 -0.82 2.34 -28.03
CA GLY A 193 -1.03 3.04 -26.76
C GLY A 193 -0.20 2.52 -25.60
N PHE A 194 0.56 1.43 -25.77
CA PHE A 194 1.39 0.85 -24.72
C PHE A 194 2.87 1.23 -24.85
N PHE A 195 3.57 1.14 -23.71
CA PHE A 195 5.01 0.94 -23.66
C PHE A 195 5.35 -0.06 -22.55
N TYR A 196 6.61 -0.47 -22.50
CA TYR A 196 7.06 -1.54 -21.63
C TYR A 196 8.26 -1.15 -20.79
N THR A 197 8.31 -1.61 -19.55
CA THR A 197 9.48 -1.43 -18.67
C THR A 197 10.09 -2.77 -18.32
N PRO A 198 11.28 -3.12 -18.85
CA PRO A 198 12.04 -4.28 -18.39
C PRO A 198 12.33 -4.19 -16.88
N PHE A 199 12.35 -5.32 -16.16
CA PHE A 199 12.58 -5.33 -14.71
C PHE A 199 13.90 -4.65 -14.30
N GLY A 200 14.95 -4.79 -15.11
CA GLY A 200 16.24 -4.10 -14.89
C GLY A 200 16.15 -2.57 -14.92
N LEU A 201 15.06 -2.01 -15.44
CA LEU A 201 14.78 -0.57 -15.46
C LEU A 201 13.80 -0.12 -14.38
N GLN A 202 13.29 -1.00 -13.52
CA GLN A 202 12.33 -0.66 -12.45
C GLN A 202 12.82 0.49 -11.55
N LYS A 203 14.13 0.60 -11.32
CA LYS A 203 14.74 1.67 -10.52
C LYS A 203 14.47 3.10 -11.04
N TRP A 204 14.04 3.22 -12.30
CA TRP A 204 13.67 4.50 -12.91
C TRP A 204 12.20 4.85 -12.73
N LEU A 205 11.40 3.89 -12.27
CA LEU A 205 10.02 4.12 -11.90
C LEU A 205 9.97 4.73 -10.50
N TYR A 206 8.92 5.53 -10.26
CA TYR A 206 8.45 5.80 -8.93
C TYR A 206 7.97 4.51 -8.26
N SER A 207 7.60 4.60 -6.98
CA SER A 207 6.94 3.49 -6.30
C SER A 207 5.79 2.93 -7.14
N ILE A 208 5.70 1.61 -7.23
CA ILE A 208 4.57 0.94 -7.86
C ILE A 208 3.53 0.67 -6.77
N VAL A 209 2.29 1.04 -7.01
CA VAL A 209 1.18 0.73 -6.10
C VAL A 209 0.13 -0.09 -6.83
N ALA A 210 -0.35 -1.17 -6.23
CA ALA A 210 -1.55 -1.88 -6.66
C ALA A 210 -2.77 -1.21 -6.03
N ILE A 211 -3.75 -0.82 -6.85
CA ILE A 211 -5.01 -0.25 -6.35
C ILE A 211 -5.98 -1.37 -5.97
N ILE A 212 -6.73 -1.14 -4.90
CA ILE A 212 -7.83 -1.99 -4.44
C ILE A 212 -9.10 -1.27 -4.86
N ASP A 213 -9.72 -1.76 -5.93
CA ASP A 213 -11.07 -1.36 -6.34
C ASP A 213 -12.02 -1.59 -5.15
N LYS A 214 -12.93 -0.64 -4.93
CA LYS A 214 -13.94 -0.71 -3.87
C LYS A 214 -14.73 -2.03 -3.86
N LYS A 215 -14.96 -2.64 -5.02
CA LYS A 215 -15.74 -3.87 -5.19
C LYS A 215 -14.89 -5.14 -5.05
N ASN A 216 -13.59 -5.05 -5.33
CA ASN A 216 -12.64 -6.16 -5.17
C ASN A 216 -12.06 -6.25 -3.75
N ALA A 217 -12.34 -5.29 -2.87
CA ALA A 217 -12.00 -5.41 -1.46
C ALA A 217 -12.76 -6.60 -0.86
N SER A 218 -12.04 -7.66 -0.49
CA SER A 218 -12.65 -8.75 0.28
C SER A 218 -13.24 -8.15 1.57
N PRO A 219 -14.34 -8.71 2.11
CA PRO A 219 -14.91 -8.26 3.38
C PRO A 219 -13.86 -8.16 4.48
N GLU A 220 -12.85 -9.04 4.44
CA GLU A 220 -11.74 -9.06 5.38
C GLU A 220 -10.80 -7.85 5.24
N VAL A 221 -10.50 -7.40 4.01
CA VAL A 221 -9.70 -6.19 3.77
C VAL A 221 -10.43 -4.95 4.29
N VAL A 222 -11.76 -4.90 4.13
CA VAL A 222 -12.59 -3.83 4.67
C VAL A 222 -12.54 -3.82 6.20
N ILE A 223 -12.67 -4.99 6.83
CA ILE A 223 -12.56 -5.15 8.29
C ILE A 223 -11.17 -4.73 8.80
N ASP A 224 -10.10 -5.19 8.15
CA ASP A 224 -8.73 -4.85 8.57
C ASP A 224 -8.47 -3.33 8.47
N SER A 225 -8.96 -2.68 7.42
CA SER A 225 -8.86 -1.22 7.29
C SER A 225 -9.59 -0.51 8.43
N ALA A 226 -10.85 -0.91 8.70
CA ALA A 226 -11.66 -0.35 9.78
C ALA A 226 -11.00 -0.59 11.15
N ASP A 227 -10.42 -1.76 11.37
CA ASP A 227 -9.70 -2.12 12.60
C ASP A 227 -8.48 -1.23 12.82
N SER A 228 -7.66 -1.04 11.79
CA SER A 228 -6.51 -0.15 11.87
C SER A 228 -6.92 1.31 12.16
N GLU A 229 -7.99 1.79 11.52
CA GLU A 229 -8.54 3.13 11.77
C GLU A 229 -9.07 3.27 13.20
N LYS A 230 -9.78 2.27 13.71
CA LYS A 230 -10.24 2.20 15.10
C LYS A 230 -9.08 2.27 16.09
N MET A 231 -7.94 1.61 15.82
CA MET A 231 -6.74 1.72 16.67
C MET A 231 -6.16 3.15 16.70
N VAL A 232 -6.30 3.92 15.61
CA VAL A 232 -5.90 5.33 15.59
C VAL A 232 -6.88 6.18 16.40
N GLN A 233 -8.19 5.98 16.22
CA GLN A 233 -9.23 6.68 16.97
C GLN A 233 -9.12 6.44 18.49
N MET A 234 -8.72 5.23 18.90
CA MET A 234 -8.48 4.86 20.29
C MET A 234 -7.13 5.37 20.85
N ASN A 235 -6.36 6.15 20.09
CA ASN A 235 -5.01 6.62 20.46
C ASN A 235 -4.01 5.49 20.80
N ILE A 236 -4.28 4.26 20.36
CA ILE A 236 -3.36 3.12 20.54
C ILE A 236 -2.13 3.34 19.68
N ARG A 237 -2.31 3.87 18.46
CA ARG A 237 -1.24 4.33 17.57
C ARG A 237 -1.59 5.69 16.98
N ASN A 238 -0.59 6.43 16.50
CA ASN A 238 -0.77 7.76 15.91
C ASN A 238 -1.05 7.76 14.39
N GLY A 239 -1.31 6.60 13.81
CA GLY A 239 -1.33 6.39 12.35
C GLY A 239 0.07 6.28 11.77
N LYS A 240 0.96 7.22 12.08
CA LYS A 240 2.21 7.53 11.36
C LYS A 240 3.10 6.36 10.93
N LEU A 241 3.57 6.44 9.69
CA LEU A 241 4.55 5.53 9.06
C LEU A 241 4.13 4.06 9.18
N PRO A 242 2.99 3.66 8.59
CA PRO A 242 2.31 2.40 8.90
C PRO A 242 3.13 1.19 8.43
N ASN A 243 3.99 1.41 7.44
CA ASN A 243 4.81 0.41 6.76
C ASN A 243 6.20 0.26 7.38
N GLU A 244 6.60 1.17 8.28
CA GLU A 244 7.86 1.03 8.99
C GLU A 244 7.80 -0.13 9.97
N SER A 245 8.96 -0.75 10.17
CA SER A 245 9.17 -1.70 11.26
C SER A 245 8.84 -1.03 12.59
N LEU A 246 7.96 -1.67 13.34
CA LEU A 246 7.60 -1.23 14.67
C LEU A 246 8.76 -1.53 15.62
N ILE A 247 9.30 -0.49 16.23
CA ILE A 247 10.30 -0.66 17.28
C ILE A 247 9.63 -1.19 18.55
N LYS A 248 10.39 -1.98 19.32
CA LYS A 248 9.89 -2.70 20.50
C LYS A 248 9.30 -1.77 21.58
N LEU A 249 9.88 -0.59 21.79
CA LEU A 249 9.32 0.40 22.72
C LEU A 249 7.89 0.81 22.32
N HIS A 250 7.68 1.14 21.05
CA HIS A 250 6.35 1.53 20.56
C HIS A 250 5.36 0.36 20.63
N ALA A 251 5.82 -0.87 20.37
CA ALA A 251 5.00 -2.05 20.56
C ALA A 251 4.51 -2.22 22.01
N VAL A 252 5.36 -1.95 23.00
CA VAL A 252 4.98 -1.97 24.41
C VAL A 252 3.88 -0.94 24.67
N LEU A 253 4.07 0.29 24.21
CA LEU A 253 3.07 1.35 24.39
C LEU A 253 1.74 0.98 23.72
N MET A 254 1.76 0.45 22.51
CA MET A 254 0.54 0.00 21.81
C MET A 254 -0.20 -1.07 22.60
N VAL A 255 0.49 -2.11 23.09
CA VAL A 255 -0.13 -3.19 23.87
C VAL A 255 -0.68 -2.66 25.21
N MET A 256 0.04 -1.77 25.89
CA MET A 256 -0.38 -1.22 27.17
C MET A 256 -1.59 -0.29 27.07
N ARG A 257 -1.65 0.53 26.02
CA ARG A 257 -2.84 1.35 25.72
C ARG A 257 -4.04 0.47 25.39
N ALA A 258 -3.85 -0.54 24.55
CA ALA A 258 -4.93 -1.41 24.09
C ALA A 258 -5.53 -2.27 25.21
N PHE A 259 -4.69 -2.98 25.97
CA PHE A 259 -5.15 -4.00 26.91
C PHE A 259 -5.27 -3.51 28.36
N TYR A 260 -4.67 -2.36 28.69
CA TYR A 260 -4.66 -1.83 30.06
C TYR A 260 -5.07 -0.36 30.16
N ASN A 261 -5.44 0.31 29.06
CA ASN A 261 -5.76 1.73 29.02
C ASN A 261 -4.68 2.63 29.66
N GLU A 262 -3.41 2.23 29.57
CA GLU A 262 -2.29 2.99 30.14
C GLU A 262 -1.66 3.87 29.07
N PHE A 263 -1.97 5.17 29.10
CA PHE A 263 -1.50 6.16 28.14
C PHE A 263 -0.27 6.95 28.63
N ASP A 264 0.07 6.84 29.91
CA ASP A 264 1.34 7.35 30.42
C ASP A 264 2.47 6.40 30.03
N ASN A 265 3.46 6.92 29.30
CA ASN A 265 4.50 6.07 28.71
C ASN A 265 5.38 5.39 29.78
N ASP A 266 5.69 6.09 30.88
CA ASP A 266 6.58 5.56 31.91
C ASP A 266 5.87 4.49 32.72
N ARG A 267 4.60 4.72 33.11
CA ARG A 267 3.78 3.71 33.77
C ARG A 267 3.51 2.51 32.87
N ALA A 268 3.28 2.73 31.57
CA ALA A 268 3.11 1.66 30.59
C ALA A 268 4.33 0.73 30.56
N ILE A 269 5.53 1.31 30.48
CA ILE A 269 6.79 0.54 30.45
C ILE A 269 6.97 -0.26 31.75
N GLN A 270 6.81 0.39 32.90
CA GLN A 270 6.97 -0.27 34.21
C GLN A 270 5.99 -1.43 34.38
N LYS A 271 4.71 -1.20 34.07
CA LYS A 271 3.66 -2.21 34.19
C LYS A 271 3.87 -3.35 33.20
N ALA A 272 4.34 -3.09 31.98
CA ALA A 272 4.65 -4.13 31.00
C ALA A 272 5.78 -5.07 31.47
N LEU A 273 6.82 -4.53 32.11
CA LEU A 273 7.90 -5.31 32.72
C LEU A 273 7.39 -6.16 33.89
N GLN A 274 6.58 -5.56 34.78
CA GLN A 274 5.99 -6.24 35.93
C GLN A 274 5.11 -7.43 35.50
N LEU A 275 4.22 -7.22 34.53
CA LEU A 275 3.33 -8.25 34.00
C LEU A 275 4.10 -9.30 33.18
N GLY A 276 5.32 -9.01 32.75
CA GLY A 276 6.15 -9.88 31.92
C GLY A 276 5.70 -9.95 30.46
N ILE A 277 4.99 -8.91 29.99
CA ILE A 277 4.68 -8.70 28.57
C ILE A 277 6.00 -8.60 27.79
N VAL A 278 6.98 -7.92 28.37
CA VAL A 278 8.36 -7.88 27.87
C VAL A 278 9.36 -8.06 29.00
N ARG A 279 10.55 -8.57 28.68
CA ARG A 279 11.72 -8.59 29.59
C ARG A 279 12.59 -7.33 29.46
N SER A 280 12.47 -6.62 28.33
CA SER A 280 13.21 -5.39 28.01
C SER A 280 12.47 -4.66 26.89
N VAL A 281 12.48 -3.33 26.92
CA VAL A 281 11.88 -2.47 25.87
C VAL A 281 12.78 -2.29 24.64
N ASN A 282 14.03 -2.76 24.70
CA ASN A 282 15.01 -2.64 23.62
C ASN A 282 15.19 -3.97 22.86
N GLY A 283 15.74 -3.86 21.65
CA GLY A 283 16.13 -4.97 20.79
C GLY A 283 15.11 -5.30 19.69
N PRO A 284 15.40 -6.34 18.88
CA PRO A 284 14.60 -6.67 17.71
C PRO A 284 13.20 -7.17 18.10
N LEU A 285 12.22 -6.75 17.31
CA LEU A 285 10.82 -7.14 17.45
C LEU A 285 10.37 -7.87 16.18
N THR A 286 10.14 -9.17 16.32
CA THR A 286 9.53 -10.00 15.28
C THR A 286 8.02 -10.11 15.50
N LYS A 287 7.26 -10.53 14.48
CA LYS A 287 5.82 -10.81 14.62
C LYS A 287 5.55 -11.81 15.75
N ARG A 288 6.36 -12.87 15.89
CA ARG A 288 6.27 -13.88 16.97
C ARG A 288 6.40 -13.26 18.35
N ARG A 289 7.39 -12.37 18.54
CA ARG A 289 7.61 -11.68 19.82
C ARG A 289 6.47 -10.72 20.14
N PHE A 290 5.96 -10.01 19.13
CA PHE A 290 4.82 -9.13 19.31
C PHE A 290 3.54 -9.89 19.64
N LEU A 291 3.30 -11.03 18.98
CA LEU A 291 2.17 -11.91 19.26
C LEU A 291 2.19 -12.41 20.71
N LYS A 292 3.37 -12.79 21.21
CA LYS A 292 3.55 -13.14 22.62
C LYS A 292 3.18 -11.99 23.56
N MET A 293 3.52 -10.74 23.21
CA MET A 293 3.14 -9.58 24.03
C MET A 293 1.62 -9.45 24.12
N ILE A 294 0.90 -9.59 23.00
CA ILE A 294 -0.57 -9.57 22.96
C ILE A 294 -1.14 -10.73 23.78
N PHE A 295 -0.65 -11.95 23.56
CA PHE A 295 -1.13 -13.13 24.28
C PHE A 295 -0.96 -12.99 25.79
N VAL A 296 0.21 -12.53 26.25
CA VAL A 296 0.46 -12.30 27.68
C VAL A 296 -0.41 -11.18 28.24
N ALA A 297 -0.67 -10.14 27.46
CA ALA A 297 -1.58 -9.06 27.88
C ALA A 297 -3.04 -9.55 28.05
N MET A 298 -3.47 -10.49 27.22
CA MET A 298 -4.82 -11.06 27.26
C MET A 298 -4.98 -12.15 28.32
N ASN A 299 -4.01 -13.06 28.41
CA ASN A 299 -4.16 -14.33 29.12
C ASN A 299 -3.17 -14.51 30.31
N GLY A 300 -2.22 -13.58 30.48
CA GLY A 300 -1.14 -13.73 31.44
C GLY A 300 0.01 -14.61 30.93
N ARG A 301 0.98 -14.89 31.81
CA ARG A 301 2.16 -15.68 31.46
C ARG A 301 1.81 -17.15 31.27
N THR A 302 2.42 -17.79 30.29
CA THR A 302 2.35 -19.23 30.06
C THR A 302 3.75 -19.82 29.98
N SER A 303 3.91 -21.08 30.43
CA SER A 303 5.13 -21.86 30.23
C SER A 303 5.21 -22.51 28.85
N ARG A 304 4.10 -22.52 28.10
CA ARG A 304 3.97 -23.12 26.77
C ARG A 304 3.97 -22.06 25.67
N GLU A 305 5.05 -21.29 25.60
CA GLU A 305 5.16 -20.18 24.63
C GLU A 305 5.15 -20.65 23.18
N GLU A 306 5.58 -21.88 22.93
CA GLU A 306 5.61 -22.54 21.63
C GLU A 306 4.22 -22.73 21.01
N LEU A 307 3.17 -22.83 21.84
CA LEU A 307 1.78 -22.99 21.40
C LEU A 307 1.07 -21.66 21.08
N ILE A 308 1.68 -20.52 21.41
CA ILE A 308 1.06 -19.21 21.21
C ILE A 308 0.64 -18.97 19.75
N PRO A 309 1.44 -19.30 18.72
CA PRO A 309 1.01 -19.15 17.33
C PRO A 309 -0.21 -19.99 16.96
N ASP A 310 -0.34 -21.20 17.51
CA ASP A 310 -1.50 -22.08 17.27
C ASP A 310 -2.76 -21.47 17.86
N LEU A 311 -2.70 -21.12 19.14
CA LEU A 311 -3.79 -20.48 19.85
C LEU A 311 -4.19 -19.15 19.19
N ALA A 312 -3.21 -18.36 18.75
CA ALA A 312 -3.50 -17.10 18.07
C ALA A 312 -4.20 -17.29 16.72
N MET A 313 -3.93 -18.38 16.01
CA MET A 313 -4.68 -18.73 14.80
C MET A 313 -6.11 -19.15 15.14
N GLU A 314 -6.29 -20.02 16.15
CA GLU A 314 -7.62 -20.45 16.62
C GLU A 314 -8.47 -19.27 17.10
N GLN A 315 -7.83 -18.27 17.72
CA GLN A 315 -8.45 -17.04 18.20
C GLN A 315 -8.66 -15.99 17.09
N GLY A 316 -8.22 -16.27 15.85
CA GLY A 316 -8.34 -15.33 14.73
C GLY A 316 -7.47 -14.08 14.85
N ILE A 317 -6.44 -14.08 15.72
CA ILE A 317 -5.50 -12.96 15.89
C ILE A 317 -4.55 -12.87 14.69
N ILE A 318 -4.09 -14.02 14.21
CA ILE A 318 -3.27 -14.16 13.00
C ILE A 318 -3.92 -15.16 12.05
N LYS A 319 -3.69 -14.99 10.73
CA LYS A 319 -4.29 -15.87 9.72
C LYS A 319 -3.47 -17.13 9.47
N ASN A 320 -2.15 -17.00 9.52
CA ASN A 320 -1.21 -18.11 9.33
C ASN A 320 0.09 -17.84 10.09
N LYS A 321 1.01 -18.81 10.04
CA LYS A 321 2.31 -18.75 10.75
C LYS A 321 3.48 -18.27 9.88
N VAL A 322 3.21 -17.86 8.63
CA VAL A 322 4.24 -17.45 7.68
C VAL A 322 4.86 -16.12 8.11
N GLY A 323 6.18 -16.02 8.01
CA GLY A 323 6.91 -14.79 8.33
C GLY A 323 6.86 -14.39 9.81
N LEU A 324 6.57 -15.31 10.74
CA LEU A 324 6.52 -15.00 12.17
C LEU A 324 7.85 -14.46 12.73
N ASP A 325 8.96 -14.81 12.10
CA ASP A 325 10.30 -14.38 12.52
C ASP A 325 10.78 -13.10 11.81
N GLU A 326 9.94 -12.51 10.96
CA GLU A 326 10.19 -11.21 10.31
C GLU A 326 9.86 -10.03 11.24
N PRO A 327 10.45 -8.84 10.99
CA PRO A 327 10.04 -7.61 11.65
C PRO A 327 8.54 -7.32 11.49
N VAL A 328 7.88 -6.91 12.58
CA VAL A 328 6.48 -6.52 12.53
C VAL A 328 6.35 -5.06 12.09
N LYS A 329 5.50 -4.78 11.10
CA LYS A 329 5.17 -3.42 10.66
C LYS A 329 4.11 -2.81 11.59
N ARG A 330 4.10 -1.47 11.74
CA ARG A 330 3.13 -0.78 12.62
C ARG A 330 1.68 -1.11 12.28
N TYR A 331 1.35 -1.17 10.99
CA TYR A 331 0.02 -1.55 10.53
C TYR A 331 -0.38 -2.96 11.00
N HIS A 332 0.45 -3.98 10.76
CA HIS A 332 0.16 -5.35 11.19
C HIS A 332 0.04 -5.48 12.70
N ALA A 333 0.87 -4.76 13.45
CA ALA A 333 0.75 -4.73 14.90
C ALA A 333 -0.61 -4.19 15.35
N SER A 334 -1.17 -3.24 14.61
CA SER A 334 -2.49 -2.67 14.88
C SER A 334 -3.60 -3.66 14.60
N LEU A 335 -3.50 -4.41 13.50
CA LEU A 335 -4.45 -5.48 13.17
C LEU A 335 -4.44 -6.59 14.23
N MET A 336 -3.24 -7.04 14.63
CA MET A 336 -3.11 -8.08 15.65
C MET A 336 -3.71 -7.62 16.99
N ILE A 337 -3.50 -6.36 17.38
CA ILE A 337 -4.15 -5.79 18.57
C ILE A 337 -5.66 -5.75 18.39
N ALA A 338 -6.17 -5.21 17.28
CA ALA A 338 -7.60 -5.08 17.05
C ALA A 338 -8.30 -6.45 17.10
N ARG A 339 -7.75 -7.46 16.42
CA ARG A 339 -8.26 -8.83 16.46
C ARG A 339 -8.21 -9.44 17.87
N GLY A 340 -7.14 -9.19 18.63
CA GLY A 340 -7.06 -9.59 20.05
C GLY A 340 -8.09 -8.90 20.93
N LEU A 341 -8.35 -7.61 20.71
CA LEU A 341 -9.41 -6.86 21.40
C LEU A 341 -10.80 -7.39 21.03
N ARG A 342 -11.04 -7.73 19.76
CA ARG A 342 -12.29 -8.34 19.30
C ARG A 342 -12.51 -9.71 19.94
N PHE A 343 -11.49 -10.56 19.90
CA PHE A 343 -11.54 -11.88 20.54
C PHE A 343 -11.85 -11.78 22.04
N SER A 344 -11.32 -10.75 22.71
CA SER A 344 -11.62 -10.48 24.13
C SER A 344 -12.91 -9.70 24.38
N GLY A 345 -13.73 -9.45 23.35
CA GLY A 345 -15.02 -8.76 23.46
C GLY A 345 -14.92 -7.26 23.81
N ARG A 346 -13.74 -6.65 23.62
CA ARG A 346 -13.49 -5.24 23.97
C ARG A 346 -13.80 -4.27 22.84
N ILE A 347 -13.84 -4.78 21.61
CA ILE A 347 -14.30 -4.06 20.44
C ILE A 347 -15.18 -4.99 19.60
N GLU A 348 -16.16 -4.40 18.90
CA GLU A 348 -16.86 -5.05 17.79
C GLU A 348 -15.91 -5.31 16.61
#